data_AF-A0A931YAW2-F1
#
_entry.id   AF-A0A931YAW2-F1
#
_cell.length_a   1.000
_cell.length_b   1.000
_cell.length_c   1.000
_cell.angle_alpha   90.00
_cell.angle_beta   90.00
_cell.angle_gamma   90.00
#
_symmetry.space_group_name_H-M   'P 1'
#
loop_
_entity.id
_entity.type
_entity.pdbx_description
1 polymer ?
#
loop_
_entity_poly.entity_id
_entity_poly.type
_entity_poly.pdbx_seq_one_letter_code
_entity_poly.pdbx_strand_id
1 'polypeptide(L)'
;MVISIIGFLATASMVMLNNVRMKARDARRVGDIKQIQTALELYYDANNSYPNIVQSADHINCENRFPTLDTYLGNYISVIPHDPLGPASRYCYYYNVKNSGQGYVIMAYQVELTETAAKGEGTNCYPDTTNVYCKGVNYR
;
A
#
# COMPACT_ATOMS: atom_id res chain seq x y z
N MET A 1 -48.38 3.63 -7.00
CA MET A 1 -47.27 2.74 -6.60
C MET A 1 -46.11 2.92 -7.55
N VAL A 2 -45.33 3.99 -7.42
CA VAL A 2 -44.17 4.28 -8.31
C VAL A 2 -43.07 4.91 -7.47
N ILE A 3 -43.48 5.79 -6.55
CA ILE A 3 -42.62 6.38 -5.50
C ILE A 3 -41.91 5.28 -4.68
N SER A 4 -42.58 4.17 -4.40
CA SER A 4 -42.02 3.03 -3.65
C SER A 4 -40.88 2.32 -4.40
N ILE A 5 -40.98 2.20 -5.72
CA ILE A 5 -39.99 1.49 -6.56
C ILE A 5 -38.76 2.37 -6.79
N ILE A 6 -38.97 3.67 -7.03
CA ILE A 6 -37.87 4.64 -7.19
C ILE A 6 -37.07 4.75 -5.89
N GLY A 7 -37.74 4.77 -4.73
CA GLY A 7 -37.08 4.80 -3.42
C GLY A 7 -36.21 3.56 -3.16
N PHE A 8 -36.67 2.37 -3.57
CA PHE A 8 -35.91 1.13 -3.42
C PHE A 8 -34.70 1.04 -4.37
N LEU A 9 -34.86 1.45 -5.63
CA LEU A 9 -33.76 1.45 -6.60
C LEU A 9 -32.66 2.46 -6.22
N ALA A 10 -33.05 3.62 -5.68
CA ALA A 10 -32.11 4.65 -5.25
C ALA A 10 -31.20 4.18 -4.09
N THR A 11 -31.72 3.47 -3.09
CA THR A 11 -30.91 2.97 -1.97
C THR A 11 -29.94 1.87 -2.39
N ALA A 12 -30.36 0.95 -3.27
CA ALA A 12 -29.49 -0.09 -3.82
C ALA A 12 -28.31 0.50 -4.64
N SER A 13 -28.57 1.54 -5.44
CA SER A 13 -27.53 2.19 -6.24
C SER A 13 -26.45 2.89 -5.41
N MET A 14 -26.80 3.48 -4.26
CA MET A 14 -25.84 4.15 -3.37
C MET A 14 -24.83 3.17 -2.75
N VAL A 15 -25.29 1.98 -2.35
CA VAL A 15 -24.41 0.92 -1.80
C VAL A 15 -23.44 0.42 -2.87
N MET A 16 -23.92 0.23 -4.11
CA MET A 16 -23.06 -0.18 -5.23
C MET A 16 -21.98 0.85 -5.56
N LEU A 17 -22.32 2.15 -5.59
CA LEU A 17 -21.38 3.23 -5.87
C LEU A 17 -20.26 3.33 -4.82
N ASN A 18 -20.59 3.09 -3.54
CA ASN A 18 -19.59 3.05 -2.48
C ASN A 18 -18.60 1.90 -2.70
N ASN A 19 -19.07 0.68 -2.98
CA ASN A 19 -18.20 -0.47 -3.27
C ASN A 19 -17.27 -0.23 -4.47
N VAL A 20 -17.74 0.42 -5.53
CA VAL A 20 -16.91 0.78 -6.71
C VAL A 20 -15.79 1.75 -6.34
N ARG A 21 -16.10 2.77 -5.52
CA ARG A 21 -15.09 3.73 -5.04
C ARG A 21 -14.02 3.07 -4.18
N MET A 22 -14.42 2.15 -3.29
CA MET A 22 -13.48 1.37 -2.47
C MET A 22 -12.56 0.52 -3.36
N LYS A 23 -13.13 -0.20 -4.34
CA LYS A 23 -12.37 -1.02 -5.30
C LYS A 23 -11.37 -0.21 -6.12
N ALA A 24 -11.75 0.98 -6.56
CA ALA A 24 -10.86 1.87 -7.32
C ALA A 24 -9.66 2.35 -6.48
N ARG A 25 -9.87 2.66 -5.20
CA ARG A 25 -8.78 3.03 -4.29
C ARG A 25 -7.85 1.87 -4.01
N ASP A 26 -8.40 0.69 -3.74
CA ASP A 26 -7.59 -0.53 -3.52
C ASP A 26 -6.77 -0.89 -4.75
N ALA A 27 -7.35 -0.80 -5.96
CA ALA A 27 -6.61 -1.02 -7.21
C ALA A 27 -5.46 -0.02 -7.39
N ARG A 28 -5.68 1.24 -7.01
CA ARG A 28 -4.63 2.27 -7.01
C ARG A 28 -3.52 1.91 -6.01
N ARG A 29 -3.85 1.53 -4.77
CA ARG A 29 -2.88 1.11 -3.74
C ARG A 29 -1.98 -0.04 -4.21
N VAL A 30 -2.57 -1.03 -4.88
CA VAL A 30 -1.82 -2.15 -5.46
C VAL A 30 -0.91 -1.69 -6.59
N GLY A 31 -1.39 -0.80 -7.47
CA GLY A 31 -0.59 -0.22 -8.54
C GLY A 31 0.59 0.59 -8.01
N ASP A 32 0.37 1.40 -6.98
CA ASP A 32 1.37 2.21 -6.30
C ASP A 32 2.50 1.34 -5.71
N ILE A 33 2.14 0.25 -5.00
CA ILE A 33 3.12 -0.72 -4.49
C ILE A 33 3.95 -1.34 -5.61
N LYS A 34 3.32 -1.67 -6.75
CA LYS A 34 4.03 -2.24 -7.90
C LYS A 34 5.05 -1.26 -8.48
N GLN A 35 4.71 0.02 -8.58
CA GLN A 35 5.63 1.05 -9.03
C GLN A 35 6.83 1.20 -8.08
N ILE A 36 6.56 1.20 -6.76
CA ILE A 36 7.63 1.27 -5.75
C ILE A 36 8.51 0.01 -5.80
N GLN A 37 7.92 -1.17 -6.00
CA GLN A 37 8.68 -2.40 -6.20
C GLN A 37 9.65 -2.28 -7.37
N THR A 38 9.20 -1.82 -8.55
CA THR A 38 10.11 -1.61 -9.68
C THR A 38 11.25 -0.66 -9.34
N ALA A 39 10.98 0.43 -8.63
CA ALA A 39 12.01 1.37 -8.20
C ALA A 39 13.00 0.74 -7.20
N LEU A 40 12.52 -0.11 -6.28
CA LEU A 40 13.36 -0.86 -5.35
C LEU A 40 14.27 -1.86 -6.06
N GLU A 41 13.77 -2.56 -7.08
CA GLU A 41 14.61 -3.48 -7.87
C GLU A 41 15.70 -2.71 -8.62
N LEU A 42 15.37 -1.57 -9.25
CA LEU A 42 16.36 -0.72 -9.92
C LEU A 42 17.42 -0.19 -8.93
N TYR A 43 17.01 0.16 -7.71
CA TYR A 43 17.94 0.56 -6.66
C TYR A 43 18.87 -0.60 -6.28
N TYR A 44 18.35 -1.82 -6.15
CA TYR A 44 19.13 -3.02 -5.84
C TYR A 44 20.14 -3.30 -6.95
N ASP A 45 19.75 -3.22 -8.22
CA ASP A 45 20.66 -3.42 -9.36
C ASP A 45 21.85 -2.44 -9.34
N ALA A 46 21.63 -1.21 -8.87
CA ALA A 46 22.67 -0.19 -8.78
C ALA A 46 23.54 -0.29 -7.49
N ASN A 47 22.97 -0.73 -6.37
CA ASN A 47 23.61 -0.65 -5.04
C ASN A 47 23.88 -2.01 -4.40
N ASN A 48 23.52 -3.11 -5.06
CA ASN A 48 23.57 -4.50 -4.56
C ASN A 48 22.91 -4.70 -3.18
N SER A 49 21.98 -3.82 -2.82
CA SER A 49 21.26 -3.85 -1.56
C SER A 49 20.02 -2.97 -1.67
N TYR A 50 18.95 -3.33 -0.96
CA TYR A 50 17.78 -2.49 -0.81
C TYR A 50 18.03 -1.36 0.21
N PRO A 51 17.35 -0.21 0.08
CA PRO A 51 17.54 0.91 1.00
C PRO A 51 17.31 0.49 2.44
N ASN A 52 18.32 0.69 3.30
CA ASN A 52 18.19 0.48 4.72
C ASN A 52 17.69 1.77 5.36
N ILE A 53 16.36 1.89 5.49
CA ILE A 53 15.75 3.02 6.17
C ILE A 53 15.53 2.69 7.65
N VAL A 54 15.94 3.61 8.51
CA VAL A 54 15.54 3.59 9.92
C VAL A 54 14.07 3.98 9.96
N GLN A 55 13.21 3.00 10.27
CA GLN A 55 11.81 3.30 10.56
C GLN A 55 11.67 3.64 12.04
N SER A 56 10.94 4.72 12.34
CA SER A 56 10.49 4.96 13.71
C SER A 56 9.53 3.84 14.14
N ALA A 57 9.66 3.36 15.38
CA ALA A 57 8.70 2.41 15.96
C ALA A 57 7.27 2.98 16.06
N ASP A 58 7.09 4.27 15.82
CA ASP A 58 5.79 4.93 15.76
C ASP A 58 5.01 4.53 14.50
N HIS A 59 4.23 3.48 14.65
CA HIS A 59 3.32 2.92 13.66
C HIS A 59 2.06 3.78 13.40
N ILE A 60 1.99 4.98 13.95
CA ILE A 60 0.77 5.79 14.00
C ILE A 60 0.77 6.90 12.95
N ASN A 61 1.93 7.42 12.52
CA ASN A 61 1.96 8.61 11.66
C ASN A 61 2.65 8.35 10.32
N CYS A 62 1.94 8.71 9.25
CA CYS A 62 2.38 8.61 7.86
C CYS A 62 3.68 9.34 7.55
N GLU A 63 3.92 10.45 8.25
CA GLU A 63 5.11 11.29 8.10
C GLU A 63 6.41 10.57 8.45
N ASN A 64 6.40 9.47 9.21
CA ASN A 64 7.61 8.75 9.61
C ASN A 64 7.75 7.34 9.00
N ARG A 65 6.72 6.86 8.29
CA ARG A 65 6.70 5.51 7.69
C ARG A 65 7.27 5.43 6.28
N PHE A 66 7.30 6.55 5.57
CA PHE A 66 7.73 6.63 4.18
C PHE A 66 8.67 7.80 3.79
N PRO A 67 8.93 8.84 4.62
CA PRO A 67 9.61 10.06 4.16
C PRO A 67 11.06 9.82 3.76
N THR A 68 11.70 8.79 4.33
CA THR A 68 13.10 8.49 4.09
C THR A 68 13.31 7.69 2.81
N LEU A 69 12.27 7.03 2.29
CA LEU A 69 12.39 6.25 1.05
C LEU A 69 12.50 7.16 -0.18
N ASP A 70 11.93 8.37 -0.12
CA ASP A 70 12.02 9.38 -1.19
C ASP A 70 13.47 9.76 -1.51
N THR A 71 14.30 9.92 -0.48
CA THR A 71 15.73 10.20 -0.63
C THR A 71 16.49 9.12 -1.41
N TYR A 72 16.09 7.85 -1.28
CA TYR A 72 16.76 6.73 -1.94
C TYR A 72 16.16 6.42 -3.32
N LEU A 73 14.84 6.54 -3.46
CA LEU A 73 14.12 6.17 -4.67
C LEU A 73 13.89 7.35 -5.63
N GLY A 74 14.17 8.60 -5.26
CA GLY A 74 13.91 9.78 -6.09
C GLY A 74 14.61 9.77 -7.47
N ASN A 75 15.68 8.98 -7.64
CA ASN A 75 16.33 8.77 -8.93
C ASN A 75 15.75 7.61 -9.76
N TYR A 76 14.91 6.78 -9.15
CA TYR A 76 14.35 5.55 -9.73
C TYR A 76 12.83 5.61 -9.92
N ILE A 77 12.15 6.60 -9.32
CA ILE A 77 10.74 6.89 -9.51
C ILE A 77 10.51 8.41 -9.59
N SER A 78 9.73 8.86 -10.57
CA SER A 78 9.51 10.30 -10.80
C SER A 78 8.69 10.98 -9.69
N VAL A 79 7.78 10.24 -9.07
CA VAL A 79 6.94 10.70 -7.94
C VAL A 79 6.62 9.48 -7.11
N ILE A 80 6.87 9.53 -5.80
CA ILE A 80 6.41 8.48 -4.90
C ILE A 80 4.88 8.58 -4.77
N PRO A 81 4.15 7.51 -5.06
CA PRO A 81 2.71 7.52 -4.90
C PRO A 81 2.33 7.60 -3.42
N HIS A 82 1.28 8.36 -3.14
CA HIS A 82 0.64 8.46 -1.83
C HIS A 82 -0.77 7.88 -1.88
N ASP A 83 -1.27 7.41 -0.74
CA ASP A 83 -2.63 6.86 -0.65
C ASP A 83 -3.69 7.90 -1.12
N PRO A 84 -4.69 7.49 -1.91
CA PRO A 84 -5.73 8.38 -2.41
C PRO A 84 -6.58 9.06 -1.33
N LEU A 85 -6.62 8.56 -0.09
CA LEU A 85 -7.33 9.20 1.02
C LEU A 85 -6.44 10.19 1.81
N GLY A 86 -5.25 10.47 1.29
CA GLY A 86 -4.30 11.42 1.86
C GLY A 86 -3.53 10.85 3.06
N PRO A 87 -2.54 11.59 3.57
CA PRO A 87 -1.72 11.17 4.70
C PRO A 87 -2.48 11.35 6.02
N ALA A 88 -3.67 10.75 6.14
CA ALA A 88 -4.23 10.48 7.45
C ALA A 88 -3.41 9.34 8.07
N SER A 89 -3.12 9.42 9.37
CA SER A 89 -2.37 8.44 10.18
C SER A 89 -2.61 6.94 9.89
N ARG A 90 -3.74 6.61 9.26
CA ARG A 90 -4.20 5.25 8.99
C ARG A 90 -3.94 4.77 7.55
N TYR A 91 -3.79 5.65 6.56
CA TYR A 91 -3.70 5.29 5.13
C TYR A 91 -2.29 5.52 4.60
N CYS A 92 -1.38 4.59 4.86
CA CYS A 92 0.02 4.72 4.49
C CYS A 92 0.67 3.45 3.97
N TYR A 93 1.72 3.66 3.18
CA TYR A 93 2.66 2.62 2.82
C TYR A 93 3.71 2.46 3.92
N TYR A 94 4.16 1.23 4.14
CA TYR A 94 5.22 0.89 5.08
C TYR A 94 6.24 0.04 4.36
N TYR A 95 7.51 0.37 4.48
CA TYR A 95 8.60 -0.35 3.85
C TYR A 95 9.65 -0.74 4.88
N ASN A 96 9.96 -2.03 5.02
CA ASN A 96 10.98 -2.52 5.94
C ASN A 96 11.98 -3.42 5.20
N VAL A 97 13.26 -3.12 5.37
CA VAL A 97 14.34 -3.94 4.83
C VAL A 97 14.53 -5.20 5.68
N LYS A 98 14.86 -6.32 5.04
CA LYS A 98 15.16 -7.62 5.65
C LYS A 98 16.54 -8.10 5.25
N ASN A 99 17.05 -9.09 5.97
CA ASN A 99 18.32 -9.78 5.66
C ASN A 99 19.47 -8.80 5.34
N SER A 100 19.62 -7.75 6.15
CA SER A 100 20.67 -6.74 5.99
C SER A 100 20.73 -6.05 4.61
N GLY A 101 19.59 -5.89 3.93
CA GLY A 101 19.53 -5.28 2.60
C GLY A 101 19.29 -6.26 1.45
N GLN A 102 19.22 -7.56 1.72
CA GLN A 102 18.95 -8.58 0.69
C GLN A 102 17.46 -8.93 0.54
N GLY A 103 16.60 -8.30 1.31
CA GLY A 103 15.17 -8.45 1.13
C GLY A 103 14.43 -7.22 1.59
N TYR A 104 13.15 -7.14 1.26
CA TYR A 104 12.29 -6.09 1.75
C TYR A 104 10.84 -6.56 1.84
N VAL A 105 10.06 -5.83 2.63
CA VAL A 105 8.61 -5.94 2.68
C VAL A 105 8.01 -4.55 2.55
N ILE A 106 7.02 -4.41 1.67
CA ILE A 106 6.21 -3.21 1.51
C ILE A 106 4.74 -3.54 1.74
N MET A 107 4.04 -2.67 2.47
CA MET A 107 2.67 -2.89 2.92
C MET A 107 1.82 -1.64 2.71
N ALA A 108 0.57 -1.80 2.29
CA ALA A 108 -0.46 -0.77 2.29
C ALA A 108 -1.48 -1.07 3.38
N TYR A 109 -1.68 -0.12 4.30
CA TYR A 109 -2.66 -0.23 5.37
C TYR A 109 -4.05 0.24 4.94
N GLN A 110 -5.09 -0.26 5.64
CA GLN A 110 -6.50 0.12 5.46
C GLN A 110 -7.03 -0.14 4.05
N VAL A 111 -6.71 -1.31 3.52
CA VAL A 111 -7.32 -1.83 2.29
C VAL A 111 -8.78 -2.14 2.56
N GLU A 112 -9.68 -1.50 1.82
CA GLU A 112 -11.08 -1.39 2.22
C GLU A 112 -11.89 -2.65 1.91
N LEU A 113 -11.50 -3.38 0.87
CA LEU A 113 -12.10 -4.66 0.52
C LEU A 113 -11.22 -5.82 1.02
N THR A 114 -11.85 -6.74 1.75
CA THR A 114 -11.20 -7.95 2.28
C THR A 114 -10.58 -8.83 1.19
N GLU A 115 -11.17 -8.86 -0.02
CA GLU A 115 -10.64 -9.55 -1.20
C GLU A 115 -9.28 -9.00 -1.65
N THR A 116 -9.01 -7.72 -1.43
CA THR A 116 -7.74 -7.09 -1.77
C THR A 116 -6.73 -7.27 -0.64
N ALA A 117 -7.17 -7.19 0.63
CA ALA A 117 -6.33 -7.46 1.79
C ALA A 117 -5.77 -8.90 1.82
N ALA A 118 -6.52 -9.88 1.30
CA ALA A 118 -6.11 -11.27 1.23
C ALA A 118 -5.04 -11.60 0.17
N LYS A 119 -4.60 -10.63 -0.66
CA LYS A 119 -3.64 -10.85 -1.76
C LYS A 119 -2.19 -10.57 -1.40
N GLY A 120 -1.84 -10.58 -0.11
CA GLY A 120 -0.46 -10.38 0.31
C GLY A 120 0.46 -11.47 -0.25
N GLU A 121 1.45 -11.10 -1.06
CA GLU A 121 2.39 -12.04 -1.69
C GLU A 121 3.83 -11.74 -1.24
N GLY A 122 4.39 -12.56 -0.35
CA GLY A 122 5.78 -12.42 0.11
C GLY A 122 6.04 -13.03 1.48
N THR A 123 7.31 -13.23 1.85
CA THR A 123 7.68 -13.67 3.20
C THR A 123 7.72 -12.46 4.15
N ASN A 124 7.42 -12.66 5.44
CA ASN A 124 7.48 -11.63 6.50
C ASN A 124 6.46 -10.48 6.40
N CYS A 125 5.35 -10.69 5.69
CA CYS A 125 4.13 -9.90 5.89
C CYS A 125 3.63 -10.16 7.31
N TYR A 126 3.87 -9.25 8.26
CA TYR A 126 3.34 -9.38 9.62
C TYR A 126 1.81 -9.24 9.55
N PRO A 127 1.03 -10.32 9.75
CA PRO A 127 -0.38 -10.35 9.39
C PRO A 127 -1.30 -9.83 10.50
N ASP A 128 -0.77 -9.15 11.51
CA ASP A 128 -1.51 -8.88 12.75
C ASP A 128 -2.50 -7.70 12.65
N THR A 129 -2.81 -7.26 11.42
CA THR A 129 -3.84 -6.24 11.17
C THR A 129 -4.73 -6.66 10.02
N THR A 130 -6.02 -6.82 10.32
CA THR A 130 -7.10 -6.93 9.33
C THR A 130 -6.99 -5.70 8.41
N ASN A 131 -7.08 -5.89 7.09
CA ASN A 131 -7.04 -4.83 6.06
C ASN A 131 -5.65 -4.33 5.63
N VAL A 132 -4.68 -5.23 5.42
CA VAL A 132 -3.36 -4.88 4.87
C VAL A 132 -3.09 -5.67 3.58
N TYR A 133 -2.63 -4.98 2.54
CA TYR A 133 -2.03 -5.62 1.36
C TYR A 133 -0.52 -5.56 1.49
N CYS A 134 0.16 -6.69 1.31
CA CYS A 134 1.59 -6.81 1.53
C CYS A 134 2.30 -7.42 0.31
N LYS A 135 3.49 -6.93 -0.01
CA LYS A 135 4.37 -7.51 -1.00
C LYS A 135 5.78 -7.56 -0.43
N GLY A 136 6.47 -8.70 -0.55
CA GLY A 136 7.83 -8.82 -0.04
C GLY A 136 8.67 -9.79 -0.84
N VAL A 137 9.96 -9.49 -0.91
CA VAL A 137 10.98 -10.33 -1.57
C VAL A 137 12.09 -10.60 -0.57
N ASN A 138 12.51 -11.85 -0.46
CA ASN A 138 13.70 -12.24 0.30
C ASN A 138 14.66 -12.94 -0.65
N TYR A 139 15.80 -12.32 -0.93
CA TYR A 139 16.94 -13.05 -1.45
C TYR A 139 17.66 -13.71 -0.26
N ARG A 140 18.02 -14.98 -0.46
CA ARG A 140 18.71 -15.84 0.50
C ARG A 140 20.21 -15.65 0.40
#